data_AF-A0A3D5X9P6-F1
#
_entry.id   AF-A0A3D5X9P6-F1
#
_cell.length_a   1.000
_cell.length_b   1.000
_cell.length_c   1.000
_cell.angle_alpha   90.00
_cell.angle_beta   90.00
_cell.angle_gamma   90.00
#
_symmetry.space_group_name_H-M   'P 1'
#
loop_
_entity.id
_entity.type
_entity.pdbx_description
1 polymer ?
#
loop_
_entity_poly.entity_id
_entity_poly.type
_entity_poly.pdbx_seq_one_letter_code
_entity_poly.pdbx_strand_id
1 'polypeptide(L)' 'MEVNPNTAMRSFEFLQNKEIIYNKRGIGYFVSEGGHDKALDYKRKEFLSKTVPEFFRNMYLLGIKYE' A
#
# COMPACT_ATOMS: atom_id res chain seq x y z
N MET A 1 6.98 12.46 14.62
CA MET A 1 7.63 11.21 14.19
C MET A 1 8.74 11.59 13.25
N GLU A 2 10.00 11.38 13.64
CA GLU A 2 11.14 11.54 12.73
C GLU A 2 11.33 10.24 11.98
N VAL A 3 11.38 10.32 10.64
CA VAL A 3 11.69 9.18 9.78
C VAL A 3 13.01 9.44 9.09
N ASN A 4 13.76 8.38 8.81
CA ASN A 4 14.99 8.50 8.04
C ASN A 4 14.68 9.07 6.64
N PRO A 5 15.36 10.15 6.18
CA PRO A 5 15.14 10.74 4.86
C PRO A 5 15.24 9.75 3.69
N ASN A 6 16.14 8.76 3.80
CA ASN A 6 16.28 7.71 2.78
C ASN A 6 15.03 6.81 2.73
N THR A 7 14.39 6.54 3.87
CA THR A 7 13.14 5.78 3.93
C THR A 7 11.97 6.54 3.30
N ALA A 8 11.91 7.86 3.54
CA ALA A 8 10.93 8.71 2.89
C ALA A 8 11.15 8.75 1.37
N MET A 9 12.40 8.89 0.91
CA MET A 9 12.73 8.88 -0.52
C MET A 9 12.33 7.57 -1.20
N ARG A 10 12.64 6.41 -0.59
CA ARG A 10 12.21 5.09 -1.11
C ARG A 10 10.69 4.95 -1.19
N SER A 11 9.97 5.58 -0.25
CA SER A 11 8.50 5.58 -0.25
C SER A 11 7.95 6.39 -1.43
N PHE A 12 8.54 7.56 -1.73
CA PHE A 12 8.17 8.33 -2.93
C PHE A 12 8.48 7.57 -4.22
N GLU A 13 9.65 6.95 -4.33
CA GLU A 13 10.03 6.13 -5.48
C GLU A 13 9.05 4.96 -5.68
N PHE A 14 8.68 4.27 -4.59
CA PHE A 14 7.69 3.20 -4.63
C PHE A 14 6.32 3.67 -5.14
N LEU A 15 5.82 4.79 -4.63
CA LEU A 15 4.54 5.35 -5.06
C LEU A 15 4.59 5.82 -6.52
N GLN A 16 5.73 6.35 -6.97
CA GLN A 16 5.94 6.78 -8.35
C GLN A 16 6.00 5.59 -9.31
N ASN A 17 6.71 4.51 -8.95
CA ASN A 17 6.77 3.27 -9.73
C ASN A 17 5.40 2.59 -9.86
N LYS A 18 4.49 2.82 -8.90
CA LYS A 18 3.09 2.39 -8.97
C LYS A 18 2.17 3.39 -9.68
N GLU A 19 2.73 4.48 -10.19
CA GLU A 19 2.03 5.57 -10.85
C GLU A 19 0.94 6.20 -9.99
N ILE A 20 1.04 6.09 -8.66
CA ILE A 20 0.11 6.69 -7.69
C ILE A 20 0.39 8.19 -7.58
N ILE A 21 1.67 8.55 -7.64
CA ILE A 21 2.14 9.93 -7.68
C ILE A 21 3.08 10.13 -8.87
N TYR A 22 3.29 11.38 -9.25
CA TYR A 22 4.31 11.77 -10.21
C TYR A 22 5.11 12.96 -9.68
N ASN A 23 6.33 13.12 -10.17
CA ASN A 23 7.17 14.26 -9.87
C ASN A 23 6.95 15.37 -10.91
N LYS A 24 6.63 16.58 -10.46
CA LYS A 24 6.68 17.79 -11.27
C LYS A 24 8.01 18.49 -11.00
N ARG A 25 8.91 18.43 -11.99
CA ARG A 25 10.30 18.91 -11.90
C ARG A 25 10.38 20.31 -11.30
N GLY A 26 11.19 20.46 -10.24
CA GLY A 26 11.42 21.74 -9.58
C GLY A 26 10.30 22.22 -8.65
N ILE A 27 9.20 21.46 -8.52
CA ILE A 27 8.04 21.83 -7.70
C ILE A 27 7.79 20.79 -6.61
N GLY A 28 7.78 19.49 -6.94
CA GLY A 28 7.56 18.42 -5.97
C GLY A 28 6.75 17.26 -6.52
N TYR A 29 6.14 16.48 -5.62
CA TYR A 29 5.30 15.33 -5.96
C TYR A 29 3.81 15.67 -5.93
N PHE A 30 3.05 15.07 -6.84
CA PHE A 30 1.61 15.27 -7.00
C PHE A 30 0.92 13.93 -7.21
N VAL A 31 -0.35 13.83 -6.82
CA VAL A 31 -1.16 12.62 -7.06
C VAL A 31 -1.47 12.53 -8.55
N SER A 32 -1.21 11.37 -9.15
CA SER A 32 -1.52 11.11 -10.56
C SER A 32 -3.02 11.08 -10.80
N GLU A 33 -3.43 11.27 -12.06
CA GLU A 33 -4.80 10.95 -12.47
C GLU A 33 -5.09 9.46 -12.20
N GLY A 34 -6.20 9.17 -11.52
CA GLY A 34 -6.53 7.82 -11.02
C GLY A 34 -5.62 7.31 -9.90
N GLY A 35 -4.73 8.13 -9.34
CA GLY A 35 -3.77 7.72 -8.31
C GLY A 35 -4.44 7.18 -7.04
N HIS A 36 -5.60 7.72 -6.66
CA HIS A 36 -6.43 7.20 -5.57
C HIS A 36 -6.84 5.74 -5.81
N ASP A 37 -7.35 5.44 -7.00
CA ASP A 37 -7.86 4.10 -7.32
C ASP A 37 -6.71 3.09 -7.43
N LYS A 38 -5.55 3.51 -7.96
CA LYS A 38 -4.32 2.71 -7.95
C LYS A 38 -3.84 2.40 -6.53
N ALA A 39 -3.89 3.37 -5.62
CA ALA A 39 -3.53 3.17 -4.22
C ALA A 39 -4.50 2.21 -3.52
N LEU A 40 -5.80 2.34 -3.80
CA LEU A 40 -6.83 1.48 -3.24
C LEU A 40 -6.71 0.03 -3.77
N ASP A 41 -6.48 -0.15 -5.07
CA ASP A 41 -6.21 -1.46 -5.67
C ASP A 41 -4.96 -2.12 -5.06
N TYR A 42 -3.87 -1.35 -4.91
CA TYR A 42 -2.67 -1.85 -4.22
C TYR A 42 -2.99 -2.34 -2.80
N LYS A 43 -3.75 -1.56 -2.03
CA LYS A 43 -4.14 -1.94 -0.67
C LYS A 43 -5.05 -3.17 -0.63
N ARG A 44 -6.00 -3.29 -1.57
CA ARG A 44 -6.84 -4.50 -1.69
C ARG A 44 -5.99 -5.74 -1.99
N LYS A 45 -5.05 -5.65 -2.93
CA LYS A 45 -4.14 -6.76 -3.27
C LYS A 45 -3.25 -7.15 -2.09
N GLU A 46 -2.70 -6.17 -1.37
CA GLU A 46 -1.91 -6.41 -0.16
C GLU A 46 -2.74 -7.14 0.91
N PHE A 47 -3.97 -6.68 1.17
CA PHE A 47 -4.88 -7.28 2.14
C PHE A 47 -5.25 -8.72 1.78
N LEU A 48 -5.66 -8.95 0.53
CA LEU A 48 -6.06 -10.28 0.04
C LEU A 48 -4.90 -11.28 0.02
N SER A 49 -3.67 -10.81 -0.24
CA SER A 49 -2.50 -11.70 -0.34
C SER A 49 -1.82 -11.98 0.99
N LYS A 50 -1.95 -11.09 1.98
CA LYS A 50 -1.25 -11.22 3.27
C LYS A 50 -2.21 -11.44 4.43
N THR A 51 -3.14 -10.52 4.61
CA THR A 51 -4.00 -10.49 5.79
C THR A 51 -5.07 -11.57 5.75
N VAL A 52 -5.72 -11.77 4.60
CA VAL A 52 -6.81 -12.76 4.48
C VAL A 52 -6.33 -14.20 4.72
N PRO A 53 -5.21 -14.68 4.13
CA PRO A 53 -4.71 -16.02 4.40
C PRO A 53 -4.32 -16.22 5.86
N GLU A 54 -3.68 -15.23 6.47
CA GLU A 54 -3.30 -15.27 7.89
C GLU A 54 -4.53 -15.32 8.79
N PHE A 55 -5.54 -14.50 8.50
CA PHE A 55 -6.81 -14.48 9.23
C PHE A 55 -7.50 -15.85 9.21
N PHE A 56 -7.68 -16.44 8.02
CA PHE A 56 -8.31 -17.76 7.91
C PHE A 56 -7.49 -18.87 8.56
N ARG A 57 -6.16 -18.81 8.46
CA ARG A 57 -5.28 -19.74 9.19
C ARG A 57 -5.50 -19.63 10.70
N ASN A 58 -5.57 -18.42 11.24
CA ASN A 58 -5.78 -18.20 12.66
C ASN A 58 -7.17 -18.68 13.11
N MET A 59 -8.22 -18.41 12.33
CA MET A 59 -9.56 -18.94 12.59
C MET A 59 -9.56 -20.46 12.65
N TYR A 60 -8.92 -21.11 11.67
CA TYR A 60 -8.80 -22.57 11.61
C TYR A 60 -8.10 -23.14 12.86
N LEU A 61 -6.97 -22.55 13.26
CA LEU A 61 -6.21 -22.98 14.44
C LEU A 61 -6.97 -22.79 15.75
N LEU A 62 -7.82 -21.78 15.83
CA LEU A 62 -8.65 -21.49 17.00
C LEU A 62 -10.01 -22.19 16.99
N GLY A 63 -10.33 -22.95 15.94
CA GLY A 63 -11.63 -23.61 15.79
C GLY A 63 -12.81 -22.65 15.62
N ILE A 64 -12.56 -21.41 15.19
CA ILE A 64 -13.59 -20.39 14.97
C ILE A 64 -14.28 -20.66 13.63
N LYS A 65 -15.60 -20.80 13.65
CA LYS A 65 -16.44 -20.86 12.44
C LYS A 65 -17.14 -19.52 12.23
N TYR A 66 -17.30 -19.13 10.98
CA TYR A 66 -18.11 -17.98 10.60
C TYR A 66 -19.56 -18.42 10.45
N GLU A 67 -20.52 -17.63 10.95
CA GLU A 67 -21.97 -17.83 10.79
C GLU A 67 -22.51 -17.13 9.53
#